data_AF-W7WZD3-F1
#
_entry.id   AF-W7WZD3-F1
#
_cell.length_a   1.000
_cell.length_b   1.000
_cell.length_c   1.000
_cell.angle_alpha   90.00
_cell.angle_beta   90.00
_cell.angle_gamma   90.00
#
_symmetry.space_group_name_H-M   'P 1'
#
loop_
_entity.id
_entity.type
_entity.pdbx_description
1 polymer ?
#
loop_
_entity_poly.entity_id
_entity_poly.type
_entity_poly.pdbx_seq_one_letter_code
_entity_poly.pdbx_strand_id
1 'polypeptide(L)'
;MAPAQTLTDKEYQLLRNASIAILREIGVDTGGSNVQFSINPDNGRMVVIEMNPRVSRSSALASKATGFPIAKVAAKLAVGYTLDELRNDITGGATPASFEPSIDYVVTKIPRFAFEKFPAADSRLTTQMKSVGEVMAMGRSFQESFQKALRGLETGIDGLSERSTDREEIVQEIGEAGPERILYVADAFRIGLSRDEIFEETAIDHGSWHRSSSSCRRSWR
;
A
#
# COMPACT_ATOMS: atom_id res chain seq x y z
N MET A 1 -1.65 1.03 1.19
CA MET A 1 -2.95 1.66 0.83
C MET A 1 -2.69 2.93 0.04
N ALA A 2 -3.65 3.43 -0.72
CA ALA A 2 -3.63 4.78 -1.29
C ALA A 2 -4.95 5.52 -0.98
N PRO A 3 -4.92 6.81 -0.61
CA PRO A 3 -3.71 7.63 -0.39
C PRO A 3 -3.03 7.28 0.96
N ALA A 4 -1.97 8.01 1.33
CA ALA A 4 -1.39 7.93 2.68
C ALA A 4 -2.45 8.27 3.75
N GLN A 5 -2.43 7.60 4.90
CA GLN A 5 -3.52 7.66 5.88
C GLN A 5 -3.14 8.30 7.22
N THR A 6 -1.86 8.27 7.59
CA THR A 6 -1.39 8.55 8.97
C THR A 6 -0.40 9.71 9.05
N LEU A 7 -0.13 10.36 7.91
CA LEU A 7 0.71 11.55 7.86
C LEU A 7 -0.14 12.79 8.10
N THR A 8 0.39 13.71 8.90
CA THR A 8 -0.12 15.07 8.94
C THR A 8 0.14 15.77 7.60
N ASP A 9 -0.63 16.81 7.28
CA ASP A 9 -0.39 17.60 6.07
C ASP A 9 1.05 18.15 6.04
N LYS A 10 1.60 18.59 7.17
CA LYS A 10 2.99 19.07 7.26
C LYS A 10 4.00 18.01 6.82
N GLU A 11 3.87 16.78 7.32
CA GLU A 11 4.76 15.67 6.94
C GLU A 11 4.57 15.29 5.47
N TYR A 12 3.33 15.29 4.99
CA TYR A 12 3.03 15.03 3.59
C TYR A 12 3.67 16.06 2.65
N GLN A 13 3.61 17.36 2.99
CA GLN A 13 4.25 18.41 2.20
C GLN A 13 5.79 18.28 2.20
N LEU A 14 6.40 17.86 3.31
CA LEU A 14 7.84 17.58 3.37
C LEU A 14 8.23 16.44 2.42
N LEU A 15 7.48 15.34 2.45
CA LEU A 15 7.61 14.21 1.52
C LEU A 15 7.47 14.63 0.06
N ARG A 16 6.43 15.43 -0.23
CA ARG A 16 6.15 15.95 -1.57
C ARG A 16 7.30 16.79 -2.09
N ASN A 17 7.78 17.74 -1.29
CA ASN A 17 8.90 18.61 -1.65
C ASN A 17 10.19 17.82 -1.86
N ALA A 18 10.49 16.87 -0.97
CA ALA A 18 11.66 16.00 -1.11
C ALA A 18 11.60 15.15 -2.38
N SER A 19 10.43 14.60 -2.72
CA SER A 19 10.23 13.83 -3.96
C SER A 19 10.56 14.66 -5.20
N ILE A 20 10.04 15.89 -5.27
CA ILE A 20 10.31 16.82 -6.38
C ILE A 20 11.80 17.17 -6.45
N ALA A 21 12.43 17.46 -5.31
CA ALA A 21 13.85 17.80 -5.25
C ALA A 21 14.74 16.65 -5.72
N ILE A 22 14.43 15.41 -5.33
CA ILE A 22 15.18 14.20 -5.74
C ILE A 22 15.10 14.00 -7.26
N LEU A 23 13.92 14.15 -7.86
CA LEU A 23 13.77 14.03 -9.32
C LEU A 23 14.61 15.07 -10.07
N ARG A 24 14.62 16.32 -9.58
CA ARG A 24 15.42 17.41 -10.15
C ARG A 24 16.91 17.15 -10.04
N GLU A 25 17.37 16.72 -8.86
CA GLU A 25 18.79 16.44 -8.61
C GLU A 25 19.32 15.28 -9.48
N ILE A 26 18.49 14.26 -9.69
CA ILE A 26 18.86 13.11 -10.53
C ILE A 26 18.73 13.43 -12.04
N GLY A 27 18.07 14.53 -12.40
CA GLY A 27 17.91 14.95 -13.80
C GLY A 27 16.83 14.18 -14.54
N VAL A 28 15.75 13.76 -13.87
CA VAL A 28 14.58 13.18 -14.55
C VAL A 28 13.63 14.30 -15.00
N ASP A 29 13.92 14.88 -16.17
CA ASP A 29 13.19 16.05 -16.68
C ASP A 29 11.91 15.71 -17.46
N THR A 30 11.87 14.54 -18.13
CA THR A 30 10.81 14.20 -19.10
C THR A 30 10.21 12.81 -18.87
N GLY A 31 9.73 12.53 -17.65
CA GLY A 31 9.14 11.24 -17.33
C GLY A 31 8.63 11.09 -15.90
N GLY A 32 8.11 9.90 -15.60
CA GLY A 32 7.67 9.53 -14.24
C GLY A 32 8.73 8.73 -13.50
N SER A 33 8.79 8.90 -12.18
CA SER A 33 9.68 8.15 -11.28
C SER A 33 8.93 7.73 -10.01
N ASN A 34 9.50 6.76 -9.30
CA ASN A 34 9.01 6.36 -7.97
C ASN A 34 10.09 6.59 -6.92
N VAL A 35 9.76 7.31 -5.85
CA VAL A 35 10.66 7.59 -4.72
C VAL A 35 10.15 6.86 -3.49
N GLN A 36 11.05 6.26 -2.71
CA GLN A 36 10.72 5.53 -1.49
C GLN A 36 11.35 6.20 -0.26
N PHE A 37 10.59 6.25 0.83
CA PHE A 37 10.99 6.88 2.08
C PHE A 37 10.72 5.95 3.27
N SER A 38 11.48 6.14 4.34
CA SER A 38 11.20 5.64 5.68
C SER A 38 10.95 6.83 6.61
N ILE A 39 9.99 6.68 7.52
CA ILE A 39 9.61 7.72 8.50
C ILE A 39 9.61 7.06 9.86
N ASN A 40 10.35 7.64 10.80
CA ASN A 40 10.30 7.21 12.20
C ASN A 40 8.98 7.72 12.83
N PRO A 41 8.11 6.83 13.35
CA PRO A 41 6.81 7.22 13.89
C PRO A 41 6.90 8.05 15.19
N ASP A 42 7.99 7.94 15.95
CA ASP A 42 8.14 8.62 17.25
C ASP A 42 8.49 10.10 17.10
N ASN A 43 9.17 10.48 16.02
CA ASN A 43 9.71 11.83 15.84
C ASN A 43 9.56 12.40 14.43
N GLY A 44 8.95 11.67 13.49
CA GLY A 44 8.74 12.11 12.12
C GLY A 44 10.01 12.20 11.27
N ARG A 45 11.16 11.67 11.74
CA ARG A 45 12.42 11.69 10.97
C ARG A 45 12.23 10.94 9.66
N MET A 46 12.35 11.66 8.56
CA MET A 46 12.27 11.13 7.20
C MET A 46 13.65 10.77 6.66
N VAL A 47 13.76 9.61 6.02
CA VAL A 47 14.95 9.11 5.33
C VAL A 47 14.55 8.67 3.92
N VAL A 48 15.32 9.09 2.91
CA VAL A 48 15.17 8.61 1.53
C VAL A 48 15.81 7.23 1.43
N ILE A 49 15.11 6.25 0.87
CA ILE A 49 15.61 4.88 0.70
C ILE A 49 16.19 4.70 -0.70
N GLU A 50 15.38 4.98 -1.73
CA GLU A 50 15.79 4.86 -3.13
C GLU A 50 14.89 5.69 -4.03
N MET A 51 15.30 5.84 -5.29
CA MET A 51 14.40 6.23 -6.36
C MET A 51 14.61 5.36 -7.61
N ASN A 52 13.52 5.11 -8.32
CA ASN A 52 13.48 4.35 -9.55
C ASN A 52 13.15 5.32 -10.71
N PRO A 53 14.12 5.65 -11.60
CA PRO A 53 13.96 6.65 -12.66
C PRO A 53 13.22 6.08 -13.88
N ARG A 54 12.08 5.43 -13.63
CA ARG A 54 11.26 4.75 -14.63
C ARG A 54 9.87 4.45 -14.07
N VAL A 55 8.98 4.03 -14.97
CA VAL A 55 7.74 3.35 -14.58
C VAL A 55 8.05 2.06 -13.79
N SER A 56 7.20 1.77 -12.82
CA SER A 56 7.33 0.66 -11.89
C SER A 56 5.99 -0.03 -11.67
N ARG A 57 6.00 -1.16 -10.96
CA ARG A 57 4.76 -1.80 -10.49
C ARG A 57 3.92 -0.83 -9.66
N SER A 58 4.58 0.01 -8.84
CA SER A 58 3.92 1.07 -8.08
C SER A 58 3.31 2.15 -8.96
N SER A 59 3.94 2.53 -10.09
CA SER A 59 3.31 3.49 -11.01
C SER A 59 2.10 2.89 -11.74
N ALA A 60 2.12 1.60 -12.07
CA ALA A 60 0.96 0.91 -12.62
C ALA A 60 -0.19 0.87 -11.61
N LEU A 61 0.10 0.52 -10.35
CA LEU A 61 -0.86 0.56 -9.25
C LEU A 61 -1.43 1.97 -9.05
N ALA A 62 -0.57 3.00 -9.02
CA ALA A 62 -0.99 4.40 -8.87
C ALA A 62 -1.86 4.86 -10.04
N SER A 63 -1.55 4.42 -11.27
CA SER A 63 -2.37 4.74 -12.44
C SER A 63 -3.76 4.12 -12.35
N LYS A 64 -3.88 2.89 -11.81
CA LYS A 64 -5.18 2.26 -11.56
C LYS A 64 -5.91 2.89 -10.38
N ALA A 65 -5.18 3.29 -9.35
CA ALA A 65 -5.73 3.87 -8.13
C ALA A 65 -6.28 5.29 -8.32
N THR A 66 -5.70 6.07 -9.22
CA THR A 66 -6.09 7.46 -9.48
C THR A 66 -6.82 7.62 -10.80
N GLY A 67 -6.67 6.63 -11.69
CA GLY A 67 -7.07 6.71 -13.08
C GLY A 67 -6.14 7.56 -13.96
N PHE A 68 -5.12 8.21 -13.39
CA PHE A 68 -4.16 9.00 -14.15
C PHE A 68 -3.18 8.08 -14.91
N PRO A 69 -3.10 8.12 -16.25
CA PRO A 69 -2.34 7.15 -17.02
C PRO A 69 -0.85 7.51 -17.09
N ILE A 70 -0.10 7.28 -16.00
CA ILE A 70 1.30 7.72 -15.82
C ILE A 70 2.18 7.34 -17.00
N ALA A 71 2.15 6.08 -17.47
CA ALA A 71 2.98 5.63 -18.57
C ALA A 71 2.66 6.33 -19.90
N LYS A 72 1.37 6.59 -20.18
CA LYS A 72 0.92 7.29 -21.39
C LYS A 72 1.37 8.76 -21.37
N VAL A 73 1.26 9.42 -20.22
CA VAL A 73 1.72 10.80 -20.02
C VAL A 73 3.24 10.87 -20.14
N ALA A 74 3.97 10.01 -19.42
CA ALA A 74 5.43 9.97 -19.45
C ALA A 74 5.99 9.76 -20.87
N ALA A 75 5.37 8.89 -21.68
CA ALA A 75 5.77 8.70 -23.08
C ALA A 75 5.61 9.97 -23.93
N LYS A 76 4.58 10.78 -23.68
CA LYS A 76 4.39 12.07 -24.37
C LYS A 76 5.39 13.13 -23.88
N LEU A 77 5.67 13.18 -22.58
CA LEU A 77 6.69 14.07 -22.03
C LEU A 77 8.06 13.77 -22.64
N ALA A 78 8.40 12.49 -22.84
CA ALA A 78 9.66 12.06 -23.43
C ALA A 78 9.86 12.54 -24.89
N VAL A 79 8.80 12.92 -25.60
CA VAL A 79 8.87 13.49 -26.96
C VAL A 79 8.64 15.00 -26.99
N GLY A 80 8.78 15.67 -25.84
CA GLY A 80 8.83 17.14 -25.74
C GLY A 80 7.53 17.83 -25.35
N TYR A 81 6.45 17.09 -25.07
CA TYR A 81 5.24 17.71 -24.52
C TYR A 81 5.45 18.15 -23.07
N THR A 82 4.69 19.15 -22.63
CA THR A 82 4.58 19.55 -21.23
C THR A 82 3.27 19.05 -20.61
N LEU A 83 3.20 19.01 -19.26
CA LEU A 83 2.01 18.50 -18.56
C LEU A 83 0.74 19.32 -18.82
N ASP A 84 0.88 20.62 -19.06
CA ASP A 84 -0.21 21.57 -19.34
C ASP A 84 -0.77 21.46 -20.76
N GLU A 85 0.03 20.98 -21.72
CA GLU A 85 -0.43 20.68 -23.09
C GLU A 85 -1.29 19.41 -23.16
N LEU A 86 -1.05 18.49 -22.23
CA LEU A 86 -1.73 17.19 -22.18
C LEU A 86 -3.09 17.31 -21.50
N ARG A 87 -4.10 16.65 -22.07
CA ARG A 87 -5.47 16.62 -21.56
C ARG A 87 -5.71 15.39 -20.70
N ASN A 88 -6.46 15.55 -19.61
CA ASN A 88 -6.82 14.48 -18.68
C ASN A 88 -7.96 13.62 -19.24
N ASP A 89 -7.63 12.37 -19.62
CA ASP A 89 -8.52 11.40 -20.23
C ASP A 89 -9.83 11.18 -19.44
N ILE A 90 -9.78 11.13 -18.10
CA ILE A 90 -10.96 10.80 -17.26
C ILE A 90 -11.98 11.91 -17.23
N THR A 91 -11.53 13.16 -17.33
CA THR A 91 -12.42 14.33 -17.34
C THR A 91 -12.87 14.70 -18.76
N GLY A 92 -12.69 13.81 -19.74
CA GLY A 92 -12.97 14.08 -21.15
C GLY A 92 -12.11 15.20 -21.74
N GLY A 93 -10.93 15.44 -21.15
CA GLY A 93 -10.03 16.53 -21.53
C GLY A 93 -10.41 17.93 -21.03
N ALA A 94 -11.40 18.04 -20.14
CA ALA A 94 -11.78 19.33 -19.55
C ALA A 94 -10.65 19.95 -18.70
N THR A 95 -9.83 19.11 -18.07
CA THR A 95 -8.68 19.53 -17.25
C THR A 95 -7.35 19.12 -17.90
N PRO A 96 -6.25 19.86 -17.67
CA PRO A 96 -4.92 19.47 -18.12
C PRO A 96 -4.38 18.27 -17.30
N ALA A 97 -3.26 17.68 -17.72
CA ALA A 97 -2.56 16.64 -16.96
C ALA A 97 -1.65 17.21 -15.86
N SER A 98 -1.46 18.54 -15.80
CA SER A 98 -0.71 19.27 -14.78
C SER A 98 -1.50 19.46 -13.48
N PHE A 99 -1.89 18.36 -12.84
CA PHE A 99 -2.60 18.36 -11.56
C PHE A 99 -2.19 17.17 -10.70
N GLU A 100 -2.52 17.24 -9.41
CA GLU A 100 -2.41 16.11 -8.49
C GLU A 100 -3.79 15.47 -8.30
N PRO A 101 -3.96 14.18 -8.63
CA PRO A 101 -5.24 13.50 -8.44
C PRO A 101 -5.67 13.47 -6.97
N SER A 102 -6.93 13.83 -6.71
CA SER A 102 -7.59 13.59 -5.43
C SER A 102 -8.60 12.47 -5.59
N ILE A 103 -8.64 11.54 -4.63
CA ILE A 103 -9.55 10.39 -4.64
C ILE A 103 -10.44 10.41 -3.40
N ASP A 104 -11.70 10.03 -3.58
CA ASP A 104 -12.75 9.98 -2.56
C ASP A 104 -13.07 8.54 -2.12
N TYR A 105 -12.07 7.66 -2.28
CA TYR A 105 -12.07 6.24 -1.91
C TYR A 105 -10.68 5.80 -1.46
N VAL A 106 -10.61 4.62 -0.86
CA VAL A 106 -9.38 3.95 -0.41
C VAL A 106 -9.05 2.80 -1.35
N VAL A 107 -7.79 2.72 -1.75
CA VAL A 107 -7.24 1.61 -2.52
C VAL A 107 -6.38 0.73 -1.62
N THR A 108 -6.66 -0.57 -1.66
CA THR A 108 -5.89 -1.59 -0.95
C THR A 108 -5.25 -2.54 -1.96
N LYS A 109 -3.97 -2.84 -1.75
CA LYS A 109 -3.20 -3.79 -2.54
C LYS A 109 -2.68 -4.89 -1.62
N ILE A 110 -2.89 -6.14 -1.98
CA ILE A 110 -2.39 -7.31 -1.25
C ILE A 110 -1.56 -8.17 -2.22
N PRO A 111 -0.31 -8.54 -1.88
CA PRO A 111 0.48 -9.45 -2.70
C PRO A 111 -0.07 -10.89 -2.67
N ARG A 112 0.04 -11.60 -3.78
CA ARG A 112 -0.25 -13.03 -3.91
C ARG A 112 1.06 -13.82 -3.91
N PHE A 113 1.14 -14.83 -3.06
CA PHE A 113 2.27 -15.77 -2.97
C PHE A 113 1.88 -17.13 -3.54
N ALA A 114 2.83 -18.03 -3.75
CA ALA A 114 2.55 -19.40 -4.23
C ALA A 114 3.51 -20.43 -3.61
N PHE A 115 3.77 -20.31 -2.30
CA PHE A 115 4.74 -21.15 -1.59
C PHE A 115 4.35 -22.63 -1.55
N GLU A 116 3.07 -22.96 -1.74
CA GLU A 116 2.58 -24.33 -1.91
C GLU A 116 3.26 -25.06 -3.09
N LYS A 117 3.78 -24.31 -4.07
CA LYS A 117 4.54 -24.86 -5.22
C LYS A 117 6.03 -25.02 -4.93
N PHE A 118 6.52 -24.52 -3.79
CA PHE A 118 7.93 -24.48 -3.42
C PHE A 118 8.12 -24.88 -1.95
N PRO A 119 7.85 -26.14 -1.56
CA PRO A 119 7.84 -26.57 -0.15
C PRO A 119 9.20 -26.46 0.56
N ALA A 120 10.30 -26.45 -0.18
CA ALA A 120 11.64 -26.25 0.37
C ALA A 120 12.04 -24.77 0.51
N ALA A 121 11.23 -23.84 -0.01
CA ALA A 121 11.51 -22.42 0.06
C ALA A 121 11.06 -21.86 1.41
N ASP A 122 11.90 -21.02 2.01
CA ASP A 122 11.52 -20.22 3.16
C ASP A 122 10.38 -19.24 2.78
N SER A 123 9.25 -19.36 3.47
CA SER A 123 8.04 -18.56 3.24
C SER A 123 8.06 -17.20 3.95
N ARG A 124 9.05 -16.93 4.82
CA ARG A 124 9.15 -15.67 5.55
C ARG A 124 9.44 -14.50 4.61
N LEU A 125 8.77 -13.37 4.85
CA LEU A 125 8.87 -12.17 4.04
C LEU A 125 10.09 -11.36 4.46
N THR A 126 10.82 -10.85 3.47
CA THR A 126 12.04 -10.06 3.65
C THR A 126 12.10 -8.98 2.57
N THR A 127 13.20 -8.24 2.49
CA THR A 127 13.43 -7.19 1.49
C THR A 127 13.44 -7.73 0.05
N GLN A 128 13.83 -9.00 -0.13
CA GLN A 128 13.71 -9.70 -1.40
C GLN A 128 12.28 -10.15 -1.65
N MET A 129 11.73 -9.74 -2.80
CA MET A 129 10.37 -10.07 -3.19
C MET A 129 10.20 -11.57 -3.49
N LYS A 130 9.19 -12.19 -2.87
CA LYS A 130 8.76 -13.59 -3.10
C LYS A 130 7.33 -13.71 -3.67
N SER A 131 6.60 -12.61 -3.82
CA SER A 131 5.22 -12.61 -4.36
C SER A 131 5.20 -12.82 -5.88
N VAL A 132 4.24 -13.62 -6.36
CA VAL A 132 4.05 -13.92 -7.79
C VAL A 132 3.01 -13.02 -8.47
N GLY A 133 2.22 -12.30 -7.68
CA GLY A 133 1.18 -11.41 -8.18
C GLY A 133 0.66 -10.46 -7.11
N GLU A 134 -0.41 -9.76 -7.43
CA GLU A 134 -1.09 -8.83 -6.52
C GLU A 134 -2.55 -8.63 -6.90
N VAL A 135 -3.39 -8.42 -5.89
CA VAL A 135 -4.77 -7.97 -6.06
C VAL A 135 -4.88 -6.51 -5.60
N MET A 136 -5.72 -5.75 -6.29
CA MET A 136 -6.09 -4.39 -5.93
C MET A 136 -7.61 -4.32 -5.75
N ALA A 137 -8.05 -3.68 -4.68
CA ALA A 137 -9.46 -3.34 -4.47
C ALA A 137 -9.64 -1.89 -4.06
N MET A 138 -10.83 -1.37 -4.32
CA MET A 138 -11.24 -0.01 -4.00
C MET A 138 -12.50 -0.05 -3.13
N GLY A 139 -12.60 0.82 -2.13
CA GLY A 139 -13.78 0.95 -1.27
C GLY A 139 -13.89 2.36 -0.70
N ARG A 140 -15.10 2.77 -0.32
CA ARG A 140 -15.36 4.07 0.32
C ARG A 140 -14.76 4.18 1.73
N SER A 141 -14.44 3.04 2.32
CA SER A 141 -13.73 2.92 3.59
C SER A 141 -12.55 1.97 3.47
N PHE A 142 -11.63 2.05 4.42
CA PHE A 142 -10.53 1.10 4.51
C PHE A 142 -11.04 -0.33 4.64
N GLN A 143 -11.99 -0.57 5.54
CA GLN A 143 -12.54 -1.88 5.85
C GLN A 143 -13.17 -2.53 4.61
N GLU A 144 -13.94 -1.76 3.84
CA GLU A 144 -14.52 -2.22 2.58
C GLU A 144 -13.43 -2.58 1.56
N SER A 145 -12.48 -1.66 1.34
CA SER A 145 -11.37 -1.83 0.39
C SER A 145 -10.52 -3.06 0.74
N PHE A 146 -10.22 -3.24 2.02
CA PHE A 146 -9.39 -4.31 2.54
C PHE A 146 -10.08 -5.67 2.48
N GLN A 147 -11.33 -5.78 2.93
CA GLN A 147 -12.09 -7.04 2.83
C GLN A 147 -12.33 -7.45 1.37
N LYS A 148 -12.53 -6.47 0.46
CA LYS A 148 -12.61 -6.73 -0.99
C LYS A 148 -11.29 -7.28 -1.53
N ALA A 149 -10.15 -6.73 -1.10
CA ALA A 149 -8.85 -7.22 -1.52
C ALA A 149 -8.59 -8.64 -1.01
N LEU A 150 -8.94 -8.96 0.24
CA LEU A 150 -8.76 -10.30 0.81
C LEU A 150 -9.57 -11.36 0.05
N ARG A 151 -10.88 -11.15 -0.13
CA ARG A 151 -11.71 -12.12 -0.85
C ARG A 151 -11.39 -12.22 -2.35
N GLY A 152 -10.83 -11.16 -2.93
CA GLY A 152 -10.37 -11.15 -4.33
C GLY A 152 -8.97 -11.72 -4.53
N LEU A 153 -8.33 -12.26 -3.48
CA LEU A 153 -6.97 -12.79 -3.55
C LEU A 153 -6.89 -14.17 -4.22
N GLU A 154 -8.04 -14.82 -4.46
CA GLU A 154 -8.14 -16.14 -5.09
C GLU A 154 -7.31 -17.20 -4.32
N THR A 155 -7.40 -17.16 -2.98
CA THR A 155 -6.82 -18.14 -2.04
C THR A 155 -7.89 -18.97 -1.33
N GLY A 156 -9.16 -18.79 -1.68
CA GLY A 156 -10.29 -19.47 -1.03
C GLY A 156 -10.73 -18.84 0.29
N ILE A 157 -10.16 -17.70 0.69
CA ILE A 157 -10.60 -16.92 1.85
C ILE A 157 -11.73 -15.95 1.45
N ASP A 158 -12.67 -15.72 2.35
CA ASP A 158 -13.80 -14.80 2.18
C ASP A 158 -13.63 -13.49 2.99
N GLY A 159 -12.49 -13.34 3.67
CA GLY A 159 -12.14 -12.18 4.47
C GLY A 159 -11.02 -12.53 5.46
N LEU A 160 -11.14 -12.02 6.69
CA LEU A 160 -10.28 -12.37 7.81
C LEU A 160 -10.63 -13.75 8.38
N SER A 161 -10.46 -14.81 7.60
CA SER A 161 -10.73 -16.18 8.05
C SER A 161 -9.78 -16.59 9.19
N GLU A 162 -10.26 -17.37 10.17
CA GLU A 162 -9.47 -17.84 11.32
C GLU A 162 -8.38 -18.83 10.86
N ARG A 163 -7.18 -18.75 11.46
CA ARG A 163 -6.07 -19.69 11.24
C ARG A 163 -5.74 -20.50 12.48
N SER A 164 -5.69 -19.85 13.64
CA SER A 164 -5.36 -20.52 14.90
C SER A 164 -6.07 -19.88 16.08
N THR A 165 -6.14 -20.65 17.17
CA THR A 165 -6.53 -20.17 18.51
C THR A 165 -5.38 -20.30 19.52
N ASP A 166 -4.25 -20.85 19.08
CA ASP A 166 -3.05 -21.01 19.90
C ASP A 166 -2.27 -19.70 19.99
N ARG A 167 -2.08 -19.18 21.21
CA ARG A 167 -1.44 -17.88 21.44
C ARG A 167 0.03 -17.88 21.01
N GLU A 168 0.76 -18.99 21.19
CA GLU A 168 2.18 -19.06 20.85
C GLU A 168 2.38 -19.03 19.34
N GLU A 169 1.58 -19.82 18.61
CA GLU A 169 1.58 -19.81 17.14
C GLU A 169 1.22 -18.42 16.60
N ILE A 170 0.15 -17.80 17.12
CA ILE A 170 -0.29 -16.47 16.70
C ILE A 170 0.82 -15.43 16.89
N VAL A 171 1.43 -15.39 18.08
CA VAL A 171 2.51 -14.43 18.39
C VAL A 171 3.71 -14.65 17.45
N GLN A 172 4.08 -15.90 17.19
CA GLN A 172 5.15 -16.21 16.24
C GLN A 172 4.83 -15.72 14.82
N GLU A 173 3.62 -15.98 14.31
CA GLU A 173 3.24 -15.64 12.93
C GLU A 173 3.03 -14.14 12.70
N ILE A 174 2.66 -13.38 13.75
CA ILE A 174 2.58 -11.92 13.65
C ILE A 174 3.97 -11.27 13.74
N GLY A 175 4.87 -11.81 14.56
CA GLY A 175 6.26 -11.35 14.68
C GLY A 175 7.12 -11.68 13.47
N GLU A 176 7.07 -12.91 12.98
CA GLU A 176 7.82 -13.38 11.81
C GLU A 176 6.94 -13.38 10.55
N ALA A 177 6.90 -12.23 9.87
CA ALA A 177 5.95 -12.01 8.78
C ALA A 177 5.95 -13.10 7.69
N GLY A 178 4.87 -13.88 7.61
CA GLY A 178 4.55 -14.78 6.51
C GLY A 178 3.45 -14.25 5.57
N PRO A 179 3.07 -15.01 4.52
CA PRO A 179 2.01 -14.64 3.57
C PRO A 179 0.65 -14.42 4.22
N GLU A 180 0.38 -15.15 5.30
CA GLU A 180 -0.91 -15.18 5.99
C GLU A 180 -0.91 -14.35 7.27
N ARG A 181 0.17 -13.62 7.57
CA ARG A 181 0.33 -12.81 8.80
C ARG A 181 -0.89 -11.98 9.13
N ILE A 182 -1.55 -11.41 8.12
CA ILE A 182 -2.71 -10.56 8.32
C ILE A 182 -3.94 -11.30 8.90
N LEU A 183 -4.07 -12.60 8.64
CA LEU A 183 -5.09 -13.46 9.22
C LEU A 183 -4.75 -13.79 10.67
N TYR A 184 -3.48 -14.07 10.97
CA TYR A 184 -2.99 -14.23 12.35
C TYR A 184 -3.11 -12.95 13.17
N VAL A 185 -2.96 -11.76 12.57
CA VAL A 185 -3.27 -10.50 13.27
C VAL A 185 -4.76 -10.41 13.62
N ALA A 186 -5.66 -10.91 12.76
CA ALA A 186 -7.07 -11.00 13.13
C ALA A 186 -7.26 -11.99 14.29
N ASP A 187 -6.61 -13.16 14.26
CA ASP A 187 -6.59 -14.15 15.34
C ASP A 187 -6.11 -13.56 16.67
N ALA A 188 -5.06 -12.74 16.65
CA ALA A 188 -4.56 -12.03 17.83
C ALA A 188 -5.66 -11.17 18.49
N PHE A 189 -6.46 -10.45 17.69
CA PHE A 189 -7.63 -9.75 18.22
C PHE A 189 -8.72 -10.69 18.76
N ARG A 190 -8.93 -11.87 18.14
CA ARG A 190 -9.91 -12.87 18.61
C ARG A 190 -9.62 -13.36 20.02
N ILE A 191 -8.35 -13.68 20.25
CA ILE A 191 -7.88 -14.22 21.54
C ILE A 191 -7.59 -13.13 22.58
N GLY A 192 -7.86 -11.87 22.24
CA GLY A 192 -7.87 -10.76 23.18
C GLY A 192 -6.53 -10.02 23.35
N LEU A 193 -5.56 -10.18 22.44
CA LEU A 193 -4.38 -9.32 22.45
C LEU A 193 -4.79 -7.86 22.24
N SER A 194 -4.16 -6.98 23.00
CA SER A 194 -4.30 -5.55 22.86
C SER A 194 -3.65 -5.05 21.55
N ARG A 195 -4.02 -3.84 21.15
CA ARG A 195 -3.41 -3.18 19.99
C ARG A 195 -1.92 -2.92 20.19
N ASP A 196 -1.51 -2.68 21.42
CA ASP A 196 -0.13 -2.35 21.76
C ASP A 196 0.72 -3.60 21.69
N GLU A 197 0.25 -4.74 22.24
CA GLU A 197 0.90 -6.05 22.05
C GLU A 197 1.04 -6.40 20.56
N ILE A 198 -0.01 -6.22 19.75
CA ILE A 198 0.06 -6.50 18.30
C ILE A 198 1.03 -5.53 17.60
N PHE A 199 1.08 -4.26 18.02
CA PHE A 199 1.99 -3.28 17.44
C PHE A 199 3.45 -3.60 17.78
N GLU A 200 3.74 -3.98 19.03
CA GLU A 200 5.07 -4.39 19.48
C GLU A 200 5.63 -5.54 18.64
N GLU A 201 4.78 -6.53 18.30
CA GLU A 201 5.21 -7.66 17.47
C GLU A 201 5.29 -7.33 15.97
N THR A 202 4.41 -6.47 15.45
CA THR A 202 4.24 -6.34 14.00
C THR A 202 4.80 -5.06 13.39
N ALA A 203 5.00 -4.03 14.21
CA ALA A 203 5.19 -2.63 13.83
C ALA A 203 4.10 -2.06 12.88
N ILE A 204 2.93 -2.70 12.78
CA ILE A 204 1.82 -2.19 11.95
C ILE A 204 1.08 -1.10 12.72
N ASP A 205 1.20 0.13 12.23
CA ASP A 205 0.60 1.34 12.79
C ASP A 205 -0.84 1.18 13.33
N HIS A 206 -1.08 1.74 14.53
CA HIS A 206 -2.37 1.71 15.23
C HIS A 206 -3.54 2.31 14.44
N GLY A 207 -3.29 3.36 13.65
CA GLY A 207 -4.27 4.06 12.83
C GLY A 207 -4.84 3.19 11.70
N SER A 208 -4.06 2.22 11.21
CA SER A 208 -4.56 1.19 10.29
C SER A 208 -5.65 0.34 10.95
N TRP A 209 -5.57 0.12 12.26
CA TRP A 209 -6.52 -0.72 13.02
C TRP A 209 -7.70 0.02 13.63
N HIS A 210 -7.53 1.31 13.95
CA HIS A 210 -8.62 2.15 14.51
C HIS A 210 -9.87 2.07 13.62
N ARG A 211 -9.69 2.04 12.30
CA ARG A 211 -10.78 1.93 11.33
C ARG A 211 -11.32 0.50 11.22
N SER A 212 -10.50 -0.55 11.28
CA SER A 212 -11.00 -1.95 11.28
C SER A 212 -11.79 -2.35 12.54
N SER A 213 -11.46 -1.75 13.68
CA SER A 213 -12.01 -2.16 14.98
C SER A 213 -13.52 -1.92 15.17
N SER A 214 -14.12 -1.00 14.42
CA SER A 214 -15.57 -0.74 14.46
C SER A 214 -16.37 -1.86 13.80
N SER A 215 -15.82 -2.53 12.78
CA SER A 215 -16.34 -3.81 12.31
C SER A 215 -15.89 -4.95 13.22
N CYS A 216 -14.71 -4.83 13.84
CA CYS A 216 -14.17 -5.83 14.77
C CYS A 216 -14.95 -6.02 16.07
N ARG A 217 -15.90 -5.14 16.39
CA ARG A 217 -16.84 -5.32 17.52
C ARG A 217 -18.26 -5.70 17.08
N ARG A 218 -18.60 -5.54 15.80
CA ARG A 218 -19.97 -5.76 15.28
C ARG A 218 -20.11 -7.00 14.41
N SER A 219 -19.05 -7.49 13.77
CA SER A 219 -19.05 -8.81 13.11
C SER A 219 -18.56 -9.94 14.03
N TRP A 220 -18.46 -9.66 15.34
CA TRP A 220 -17.82 -10.47 16.38
C TRP A 220 -18.78 -10.77 17.54
N ARG A 221 -20.08 -10.64 17.27
CA ARG A 221 -21.18 -11.24 18.00
C ARG A 221 -22.06 -11.99 17.00
#